data_AF-A0A7C4NNI1-F1
#
_entry.id   AF-A0A7C4NNI1-F1
#
_cell.length_a   1.000
_cell.length_b   1.000
_cell.length_c   1.000
_cell.angle_alpha   90.00
_cell.angle_beta   90.00
_cell.angle_gamma   90.00
#
_symmetry.space_group_name_H-M   'P 1'
#
loop_
_entity.id
_entity.type
_entity.pdbx_description
1 polymer ?
#
loop_
_entity_poly.entity_id
_entity_poly.type
_entity_poly.pdbx_seq_one_letter_code
_entity_poly.pdbx_strand_id
1 'polypeptide(L)'
;MASDKLSEKDIAIDGLNKLRVGALIQLIAGFIGLSLAIFVSIIVSRVLGFTPGFGIPWLLGRGVLRTVLSLVQHITRFMVIALGILIATAVLSFIAIFGYFIPGASRLASWKPRFSSSVTLMEIGYLGGLPLLVIASVILVIGVLAVSRGLVVGSLIIYLLGVVLMVLGFLGLLFLLINLYSEFGYTLLLVSCILLIARLILLLFSRTLLIGSLLNVVAWVLIYVGLEESTKKQE
;
A
#
# COMPACT_ATOMS: atom_id res chain seq x y z
N MET A 1 15.52 -40.90 -6.38
CA MET A 1 14.60 -40.34 -5.37
C MET A 1 15.17 -39.20 -4.52
N ALA A 2 16.50 -39.04 -4.36
CA ALA A 2 17.07 -37.88 -3.66
C ALA A 2 17.14 -36.59 -4.53
N SER A 3 17.17 -36.73 -5.86
CA SER A 3 17.26 -35.60 -6.81
C SER A 3 16.00 -34.71 -6.84
N ASP A 4 14.81 -35.26 -6.63
CA ASP A 4 13.56 -34.48 -6.65
C ASP A 4 13.39 -33.59 -5.41
N LYS A 5 13.85 -34.05 -4.25
CA LYS A 5 13.71 -33.30 -2.98
C LYS A 5 14.57 -32.04 -2.93
N LEU A 6 15.71 -32.05 -3.60
CA LEU A 6 16.56 -30.86 -3.75
C LEU A 6 15.85 -29.79 -4.59
N SER A 7 15.20 -30.19 -5.68
CA SER A 7 14.42 -29.29 -6.55
C SER A 7 13.24 -28.64 -5.80
N GLU A 8 12.47 -29.42 -5.02
CA GLU A 8 11.31 -28.88 -4.29
C GLU A 8 11.70 -27.84 -3.21
N LYS A 9 12.78 -28.10 -2.47
CA LYS A 9 13.31 -27.17 -1.46
C LYS A 9 13.80 -25.88 -2.09
N ASP A 10 14.50 -25.96 -3.21
CA ASP A 10 15.01 -24.79 -3.93
C ASP A 10 13.87 -23.90 -4.46
N ILE A 11 12.77 -24.51 -4.94
CA ILE A 11 11.57 -23.78 -5.38
C ILE A 11 10.92 -23.04 -4.20
N ALA A 12 10.80 -23.68 -3.04
CA ALA A 12 10.23 -23.06 -1.84
C ALA A 12 11.07 -21.88 -1.35
N ILE A 13 12.39 -22.04 -1.29
CA ILE A 13 13.34 -21.00 -0.87
C ILE A 13 13.33 -19.83 -1.86
N ASP A 14 13.32 -20.07 -3.17
CA ASP A 14 13.21 -19.01 -4.20
C ASP A 14 11.90 -18.21 -4.04
N GLY A 15 10.78 -18.89 -3.80
CA GLY A 15 9.49 -18.26 -3.54
C GLY A 15 9.53 -17.36 -2.30
N LEU A 16 10.02 -17.87 -1.17
CA LEU A 16 10.14 -17.13 0.08
C LEU A 16 11.08 -15.92 -0.05
N ASN A 17 12.22 -16.09 -0.72
CA ASN A 17 13.18 -15.01 -0.95
C ASN A 17 12.57 -13.89 -1.80
N LYS A 18 11.81 -14.22 -2.85
CA LYS A 18 11.07 -13.20 -3.63
C LYS A 18 10.07 -12.46 -2.77
N LEU A 19 9.26 -13.17 -1.98
CA LEU A 19 8.33 -12.53 -1.04
C LEU A 19 9.05 -11.62 -0.05
N ARG A 20 10.23 -12.03 0.45
CA ARG A 20 11.03 -11.26 1.40
C ARG A 20 11.54 -9.96 0.78
N VAL A 21 12.05 -10.01 -0.46
CA VAL A 21 12.46 -8.81 -1.20
C VAL A 21 11.26 -7.90 -1.45
N GLY A 22 10.11 -8.46 -1.84
CA GLY A 22 8.87 -7.69 -1.99
C GLY A 22 8.46 -6.99 -0.68
N ALA A 23 8.52 -7.70 0.45
CA ALA A 23 8.21 -7.15 1.76
C ALA A 23 9.18 -6.03 2.16
N LEU A 24 10.46 -6.15 1.84
CA LEU A 24 11.46 -5.11 2.07
C LEU A 24 11.18 -3.86 1.24
N ILE A 25 10.79 -4.01 -0.03
CA ILE A 25 10.41 -2.87 -0.87
C ILE A 25 9.14 -2.19 -0.34
N GLN A 26 8.14 -2.96 0.10
CA GLN A 26 6.93 -2.40 0.74
C GLN A 26 7.24 -1.71 2.07
N LEU A 27 8.21 -2.20 2.82
CA LEU A 27 8.68 -1.57 4.06
C LEU A 27 9.34 -0.22 3.75
N ILE A 28 10.20 -0.14 2.74
CA ILE A 28 10.80 1.12 2.28
C ILE A 28 9.70 2.09 1.84
N ALA A 29 8.75 1.63 1.01
CA ALA A 29 7.59 2.41 0.61
C ALA A 29 6.76 2.87 1.81
N GLY A 30 6.58 2.01 2.81
CA GLY A 30 5.87 2.30 4.05
C GLY A 30 6.54 3.39 4.88
N PHE A 31 7.86 3.38 5.03
CA PHE A 31 8.60 4.44 5.73
C PHE A 31 8.53 5.77 5.00
N ILE A 32 8.62 5.75 3.66
CA ILE A 32 8.43 6.94 2.83
C ILE A 32 7.00 7.48 3.02
N GLY A 33 5.98 6.63 2.94
CA GLY A 33 4.59 7.00 3.19
C GLY A 33 4.34 7.55 4.60
N LEU A 34 4.97 6.95 5.63
CA LEU A 34 4.89 7.43 7.01
C LEU A 34 5.52 8.81 7.18
N SER A 35 6.69 9.04 6.58
CA SER A 35 7.34 10.37 6.60
C SER A 35 6.45 11.43 5.96
N LEU A 36 5.80 11.10 4.84
CA LEU A 36 4.82 11.97 4.19
C LEU A 36 3.61 12.23 5.11
N ALA A 37 3.05 11.20 5.74
CA ALA A 37 1.91 11.35 6.66
C ALA A 37 2.24 12.26 7.84
N ILE A 38 3.39 12.07 8.49
CA ILE A 38 3.88 12.93 9.57
C ILE A 38 4.03 14.37 9.08
N PHE A 39 4.68 14.56 7.94
CA PHE A 39 4.94 15.87 7.37
C PHE A 39 3.65 16.61 6.99
N VAL A 40 2.68 15.91 6.37
CA VAL A 40 1.33 16.43 6.08
C VAL A 40 0.62 16.82 7.36
N SER A 41 0.64 15.97 8.40
CA SER A 41 -0.01 16.28 9.68
C SER A 41 0.57 17.52 10.37
N ILE A 42 1.88 17.74 10.31
CA ILE A 42 2.54 18.95 10.85
C ILE A 42 2.12 20.19 10.07
N ILE A 43 1.99 20.10 8.74
CA ILE A 43 1.61 21.25 7.93
C ILE A 43 0.13 21.58 8.11
N VAL A 44 -0.74 20.57 8.13
CA VAL A 44 -2.17 20.76 8.37
C VAL A 44 -2.40 21.41 9.74
N SER A 45 -1.70 20.97 10.79
CA SER A 45 -1.83 21.58 12.13
C SER A 45 -1.33 23.04 12.16
N ARG A 46 -0.23 23.34 11.46
CA ARG A 46 0.29 24.72 11.33
C ARG A 46 -0.59 25.64 10.50
N VAL A 47 -1.19 25.14 9.41
CA VAL A 47 -2.02 25.93 8.49
C VAL A 47 -3.43 26.15 9.03
N LEU A 48 -4.04 25.13 9.65
CA LEU A 48 -5.40 25.24 10.20
C LEU A 48 -5.44 25.82 11.63
N GLY A 49 -4.29 26.15 12.22
CA GLY A 49 -4.21 26.70 13.58
C GLY A 49 -4.73 25.75 14.67
N PHE A 50 -4.93 24.48 14.36
CA PHE A 50 -5.48 23.49 15.28
C PHE A 50 -4.36 22.90 16.14
N THR A 51 -3.74 23.75 16.96
CA THR A 51 -3.09 23.30 18.19
C THR A 51 -4.18 23.12 19.25
N PRO A 52 -4.44 21.89 19.76
CA PRO A 52 -5.26 21.72 20.95
C PRO A 52 -4.51 22.37 22.12
N GLY A 53 -4.81 23.64 22.42
CA GLY A 53 -4.25 24.34 23.58
C GLY A 53 -3.79 25.79 23.39
N PHE A 54 -3.83 26.38 22.19
CA PHE A 54 -3.46 27.79 22.01
C PHE A 54 -4.51 28.56 21.20
N GLY A 55 -5.11 29.56 21.85
CA GLY A 55 -6.15 30.43 21.29
C GLY A 55 -5.65 31.22 20.09
N ILE A 56 -6.57 31.53 19.19
CA ILE A 56 -6.37 32.17 17.88
C ILE A 56 -6.45 33.70 18.03
N PRO A 57 -5.37 34.48 17.80
CA PRO A 57 -5.45 35.92 17.66
C PRO A 57 -4.94 36.35 16.28
N TRP A 58 -5.75 36.25 15.20
CA TRP A 58 -5.34 36.82 13.90
C TRP A 58 -6.46 37.22 12.94
N LEU A 59 -7.68 37.48 13.43
CA LEU A 59 -8.68 38.17 12.61
C LEU A 59 -8.59 39.67 12.89
N LEU A 60 -8.13 40.43 11.87
CA LEU A 60 -8.26 41.89 11.62
C LEU A 60 -6.92 42.62 11.42
N GLY A 61 -6.40 42.63 10.19
CA GLY A 61 -5.32 43.55 9.79
C GLY A 61 -4.93 43.43 8.30
N ARG A 62 -4.65 44.55 7.64
CA ARG A 62 -4.28 44.65 6.20
C ARG A 62 -3.02 43.85 5.77
N GLY A 63 -2.35 43.15 6.68
CA GLY A 63 -1.30 42.17 6.39
C GLY A 63 -1.80 40.80 5.91
N VAL A 64 -3.10 40.52 6.06
CA VAL A 64 -3.72 39.23 5.70
C VAL A 64 -3.45 38.83 4.25
N LEU A 65 -3.46 39.77 3.29
CA LEU A 65 -3.23 39.43 1.88
C LEU A 65 -1.80 38.92 1.60
N ARG A 66 -0.76 39.52 2.21
CA ARG A 66 0.62 39.03 2.10
C ARG A 66 0.79 37.70 2.82
N THR A 67 0.19 37.54 4.00
CA THR A 67 0.21 36.27 4.73
C THR A 67 -0.48 35.18 3.92
N VAL A 68 -1.65 35.44 3.34
CA VAL A 68 -2.40 34.50 2.48
C VAL A 68 -1.61 34.16 1.20
N LEU A 69 -1.05 35.14 0.50
CA LEU A 69 -0.23 34.90 -0.70
C LEU A 69 1.02 34.06 -0.38
N SER A 70 1.70 34.35 0.74
CA SER A 70 2.84 33.54 1.19
C SER A 70 2.40 32.12 1.56
N LEU A 71 1.25 31.97 2.23
CA LEU A 71 0.69 30.66 2.61
C LEU A 71 0.34 29.84 1.36
N VAL A 72 -0.29 30.46 0.35
CA VAL A 72 -0.63 29.81 -0.92
C VAL A 72 0.64 29.32 -1.62
N GLN A 73 1.70 30.13 -1.73
CA GLN A 73 2.95 29.69 -2.35
C GLN A 73 3.61 28.51 -1.60
N HIS A 74 3.58 28.52 -0.26
CA HIS A 74 4.11 27.41 0.55
C HIS A 74 3.27 26.14 0.36
N ILE A 75 1.94 26.26 0.32
CA ILE A 75 1.01 25.16 0.06
C ILE A 75 1.23 24.58 -1.35
N THR A 76 1.41 25.42 -2.38
CA THR A 76 1.61 24.93 -3.76
C THR A 76 2.94 24.17 -3.90
N ARG A 77 4.06 24.70 -3.40
CA ARG A 77 5.36 23.99 -3.41
C ARG A 77 5.29 22.68 -2.62
N PHE A 78 4.58 22.70 -1.51
CA PHE A 78 4.33 21.51 -0.69
C PHE A 78 3.55 20.43 -1.45
N MET A 79 2.48 20.80 -2.16
CA MET A 79 1.67 19.86 -2.94
C MET A 79 2.52 19.15 -4.00
N VAL A 80 3.47 19.85 -4.63
CA VAL A 80 4.39 19.24 -5.61
C VAL A 80 5.29 18.19 -4.96
N ILE A 81 5.90 18.50 -3.80
CA ILE A 81 6.76 17.55 -3.07
C ILE A 81 5.94 16.35 -2.59
N ALA A 82 4.77 16.58 -1.99
CA ALA A 82 3.88 15.55 -1.52
C ALA A 82 3.43 14.61 -2.65
N LEU A 83 3.12 15.18 -3.82
CA LEU A 83 2.76 14.42 -5.02
C LEU A 83 3.94 13.56 -5.50
N GLY A 84 5.16 14.12 -5.55
CA GLY A 84 6.36 13.37 -5.92
C GLY A 84 6.62 12.17 -5.01
N ILE A 85 6.46 12.35 -3.69
CA ILE A 85 6.61 11.27 -2.70
C ILE A 85 5.51 10.21 -2.86
N LEU A 86 4.27 10.63 -3.11
CA LEU A 86 3.15 9.72 -3.35
C LEU A 86 3.39 8.85 -4.58
N ILE A 87 3.84 9.45 -5.69
CA ILE A 87 4.20 8.74 -6.92
C ILE A 87 5.33 7.74 -6.64
N ALA A 88 6.41 8.17 -5.97
CA ALA A 88 7.52 7.28 -5.62
C ALA A 88 7.06 6.08 -4.78
N THR A 89 6.20 6.32 -3.79
CA THR A 89 5.62 5.27 -2.94
C THR A 89 4.78 4.29 -3.76
N ALA A 90 3.94 4.80 -4.65
CA ALA A 90 3.11 3.98 -5.53
C ALA A 90 3.94 3.11 -6.48
N VAL A 91 5.00 3.67 -7.08
CA VAL A 91 5.92 2.94 -7.96
C VAL A 91 6.64 1.83 -7.19
N LEU A 92 7.13 2.10 -5.98
CA LEU A 92 7.76 1.07 -5.15
C LEU A 92 6.78 -0.05 -4.77
N SER A 93 5.56 0.31 -4.35
CA SER A 93 4.52 -0.68 -4.08
C SER A 93 4.17 -1.51 -5.32
N PHE A 94 4.19 -0.90 -6.51
CA PHE A 94 3.96 -1.61 -7.77
C PHE A 94 5.08 -2.62 -8.06
N ILE A 95 6.33 -2.19 -7.95
CA ILE A 95 7.51 -3.07 -8.11
C ILE A 95 7.43 -4.22 -7.11
N ALA A 96 7.10 -3.95 -5.85
CA ALA A 96 6.95 -5.01 -4.86
C ALA A 96 5.86 -6.01 -5.23
N ILE A 97 4.68 -5.56 -5.65
CA ILE A 97 3.55 -6.44 -5.96
C ILE A 97 3.83 -7.29 -7.20
N PHE A 98 4.14 -6.66 -8.32
CA PHE A 98 4.27 -7.34 -9.61
C PHE A 98 5.65 -7.93 -9.85
N GLY A 99 6.70 -7.32 -9.31
CA GLY A 99 8.07 -7.81 -9.46
C GLY A 99 8.41 -8.95 -8.50
N TYR A 100 7.75 -9.02 -7.33
CA TYR A 100 8.19 -9.91 -6.25
C TYR A 100 7.06 -10.71 -5.60
N PHE A 101 5.96 -10.09 -5.19
CA PHE A 101 4.88 -10.79 -4.48
C PHE A 101 4.14 -11.79 -5.36
N ILE A 102 3.67 -11.37 -6.54
CA ILE A 102 2.98 -12.26 -7.48
C ILE A 102 3.92 -13.38 -7.95
N PRO A 103 5.15 -13.10 -8.43
CA PRO A 103 6.10 -14.15 -8.83
C PRO A 103 6.49 -15.08 -7.68
N GLY A 104 6.70 -14.54 -6.46
CA GLY A 104 7.03 -15.34 -5.28
C GLY A 104 5.89 -16.26 -4.86
N ALA A 105 4.65 -15.75 -4.86
CA ALA A 105 3.47 -16.55 -4.57
C ALA A 105 3.24 -17.63 -5.64
N SER A 106 3.47 -17.32 -6.92
CA SER A 106 3.38 -18.28 -8.03
C SER A 106 4.41 -19.42 -7.88
N ARG A 107 5.64 -19.11 -7.46
CA ARG A 107 6.65 -20.13 -7.13
C ARG A 107 6.22 -21.02 -5.97
N LEU A 108 5.66 -20.45 -4.91
CA LEU A 108 5.11 -21.23 -3.81
C LEU A 108 3.92 -22.12 -4.24
N ALA A 109 3.08 -21.65 -5.17
CA ALA A 109 1.99 -22.46 -5.73
C ALA A 109 2.50 -23.65 -6.55
N SER A 110 3.64 -23.51 -7.24
CA SER A 110 4.29 -24.63 -7.93
C SER A 110 4.91 -25.66 -6.97
N TRP A 111 5.29 -25.24 -5.76
CA TRP A 111 5.75 -26.14 -4.71
C TRP A 111 4.59 -26.84 -3.99
N LYS A 112 3.56 -26.08 -3.59
CA LYS A 112 2.37 -26.61 -2.91
C LYS A 112 1.08 -26.00 -3.48
N PRO A 113 0.11 -26.83 -3.92
CA PRO A 113 -1.15 -26.36 -4.51
C PRO A 113 -1.96 -25.42 -3.61
N ARG A 114 -1.80 -25.51 -2.28
CA ARG A 114 -2.49 -24.68 -1.31
C ARG A 114 -2.31 -23.17 -1.53
N PHE A 115 -1.19 -22.75 -2.12
CA PHE A 115 -0.92 -21.34 -2.40
C PHE A 115 -1.59 -20.84 -3.70
N SER A 116 -2.12 -21.74 -4.54
CA SER A 116 -2.70 -21.38 -5.84
C SER A 116 -3.87 -20.40 -5.73
N SER A 117 -4.77 -20.59 -4.76
CA SER A 117 -5.92 -19.68 -4.59
C SER A 117 -5.48 -18.26 -4.23
N SER A 118 -4.42 -18.12 -3.42
CA SER A 118 -3.85 -16.83 -3.07
C SER A 118 -3.25 -16.13 -4.28
N VAL A 119 -2.54 -16.88 -5.13
CA VAL A 119 -1.96 -16.36 -6.39
C VAL A 119 -3.05 -15.87 -7.32
N THR A 120 -4.07 -16.68 -7.57
CA THR A 120 -5.17 -16.32 -8.48
C THR A 120 -5.90 -15.06 -8.00
N LEU A 121 -6.15 -14.91 -6.69
CA LEU A 121 -6.76 -13.70 -6.13
C LEU A 121 -5.86 -12.48 -6.31
N MET A 122 -4.55 -12.62 -6.06
CA MET A 122 -3.58 -11.53 -6.24
C MET A 122 -3.47 -11.12 -7.72
N GLU A 123 -3.40 -12.08 -8.64
CA GLU A 123 -3.32 -11.84 -10.08
C GLU A 123 -4.58 -11.16 -10.58
N ILE A 124 -5.77 -11.75 -10.38
CA ILE A 124 -7.02 -11.16 -10.85
C ILE A 124 -7.24 -9.77 -10.24
N GLY A 125 -7.01 -9.65 -8.93
CA GLY A 125 -7.26 -8.42 -8.22
C GLY A 125 -6.31 -7.29 -8.62
N TYR A 126 -5.00 -7.53 -8.63
CA TYR A 126 -4.02 -6.50 -8.96
C TYR A 126 -3.88 -6.27 -10.47
N LEU A 127 -3.85 -7.32 -11.31
CA LEU A 127 -3.78 -7.16 -12.77
C LEU A 127 -5.07 -6.59 -13.35
N GLY A 128 -6.24 -6.91 -12.77
CA GLY A 128 -7.51 -6.32 -13.18
C GLY A 128 -7.70 -4.90 -12.63
N GLY A 129 -7.53 -4.74 -11.32
CA GLY A 129 -7.89 -3.51 -10.63
C GLY A 129 -7.00 -2.32 -10.95
N LEU A 130 -5.69 -2.53 -11.09
CA LEU A 130 -4.76 -1.41 -11.27
C LEU A 130 -4.89 -0.75 -12.65
N PRO A 131 -4.93 -1.47 -13.79
CA PRO A 131 -5.20 -0.85 -15.08
C PRO A 131 -6.56 -0.13 -15.11
N LEU A 132 -7.59 -0.70 -14.48
CA LEU A 132 -8.90 -0.05 -14.36
C LEU A 132 -8.80 1.29 -13.63
N LEU A 133 -8.05 1.36 -12.52
CA LEU A 133 -7.83 2.62 -11.79
C LEU A 133 -7.04 3.65 -12.61
N VAL A 134 -6.02 3.21 -13.36
CA VAL A 134 -5.23 4.08 -14.24
C VAL A 134 -6.12 4.65 -15.35
N ILE A 135 -6.86 3.78 -16.05
CA ILE A 135 -7.80 4.17 -17.12
C ILE A 135 -8.86 5.12 -16.57
N ALA A 136 -9.47 4.79 -15.42
CA ALA A 136 -10.46 5.64 -14.78
C ALA A 136 -9.90 7.02 -14.44
N SER A 137 -8.67 7.09 -13.93
CA SER A 137 -8.01 8.37 -13.60
C SER A 137 -7.76 9.22 -14.85
N VAL A 138 -7.31 8.61 -15.94
CA VAL A 138 -7.10 9.31 -17.22
C VAL A 138 -8.43 9.83 -17.78
N ILE A 139 -9.47 9.00 -17.81
CA ILE A 139 -10.81 9.40 -18.27
C ILE A 139 -11.37 10.52 -17.39
N LEU A 140 -11.16 10.46 -16.07
CA LEU A 140 -11.61 11.49 -15.14
C LEU A 140 -10.94 12.84 -15.44
N VAL A 141 -9.61 12.86 -15.66
CA VAL A 141 -8.88 14.09 -16.03
C VAL A 141 -9.40 14.66 -17.34
N ILE A 142 -9.56 13.81 -18.37
CA ILE A 142 -10.11 14.24 -19.67
C ILE A 142 -11.54 14.77 -19.50
N GLY A 143 -12.37 14.08 -18.73
CA GLY A 143 -13.77 14.47 -18.48
C GLY A 143 -13.89 15.81 -17.76
N VAL A 144 -13.02 16.08 -16.79
CA VAL A 144 -12.95 17.37 -16.09
C VAL A 144 -12.50 18.49 -17.04
N LEU A 145 -11.44 18.27 -17.82
CA LEU A 145 -10.93 19.27 -18.77
C LEU A 145 -11.93 19.56 -19.90
N ALA A 146 -12.65 18.55 -20.36
CA ALA A 146 -13.69 18.67 -21.39
C ALA A 146 -15.05 19.13 -20.84
N VAL A 147 -15.18 19.37 -19.53
CA VAL A 147 -16.43 19.76 -18.84
C VAL A 147 -17.59 18.78 -19.14
N SER A 148 -17.25 17.50 -19.38
CA SER A 148 -18.22 16.47 -19.77
C SER A 148 -18.67 15.67 -18.55
N ARG A 149 -19.90 15.94 -18.08
CA ARG A 149 -20.50 15.23 -16.94
C ARG A 149 -20.61 13.71 -17.17
N GLY A 150 -20.87 13.29 -18.40
CA GLY A 150 -20.99 11.87 -18.75
C GLY A 150 -19.68 11.10 -18.54
N LEU A 151 -18.55 11.68 -18.97
CA LEU A 151 -17.23 11.08 -18.78
C LEU A 151 -16.84 11.03 -17.30
N VAL A 152 -17.16 12.07 -16.53
CA VAL A 152 -16.89 12.10 -15.09
C VAL A 152 -17.67 10.99 -14.37
N VAL A 153 -18.98 10.87 -14.62
CA VAL A 153 -19.80 9.82 -13.98
C VAL A 153 -19.36 8.41 -14.42
N GLY A 154 -19.09 8.22 -15.71
CA GLY A 154 -18.58 6.95 -16.22
C GLY A 154 -17.23 6.55 -15.58
N SER A 155 -16.31 7.51 -15.44
CA SER A 155 -15.01 7.28 -14.80
C SER A 155 -15.13 6.83 -13.35
N LEU A 156 -16.12 7.35 -12.60
CA LEU A 156 -16.36 6.94 -11.21
C LEU A 156 -16.81 5.48 -11.09
N ILE A 157 -17.60 4.98 -12.03
CA ILE A 157 -18.03 3.57 -12.04
C ILE A 157 -16.83 2.65 -12.30
N ILE A 158 -16.01 3.00 -13.30
CA ILE A 158 -14.78 2.25 -13.63
C ILE A 158 -13.82 2.30 -12.44
N TYR A 159 -13.69 3.46 -11.80
CA TYR A 159 -12.87 3.63 -10.60
C TYR A 159 -13.34 2.70 -9.47
N LEU A 160 -14.64 2.65 -9.20
CA LEU A 160 -15.21 1.78 -8.17
C LEU A 160 -14.92 0.30 -8.45
N LEU A 161 -15.09 -0.15 -9.70
CA LEU A 161 -14.74 -1.51 -10.11
C LEU A 161 -13.24 -1.79 -9.89
N GLY A 162 -12.37 -0.84 -10.23
CA GLY A 162 -10.94 -0.93 -9.98
C GLY A 162 -10.61 -1.07 -8.49
N VAL A 163 -11.26 -0.29 -7.62
CA VAL A 163 -11.10 -0.39 -6.17
C VAL A 163 -11.53 -1.77 -5.65
N VAL A 164 -12.68 -2.28 -6.09
CA VAL A 164 -13.17 -3.61 -5.68
C VAL A 164 -12.17 -4.71 -6.06
N LEU A 165 -11.65 -4.67 -7.29
CA LEU A 165 -10.61 -5.61 -7.74
C LEU A 165 -9.32 -5.49 -6.93
N MET A 166 -8.87 -4.27 -6.62
CA MET A 166 -7.70 -4.06 -5.75
C MET A 166 -7.89 -4.65 -4.36
N VAL A 167 -9.10 -4.57 -3.79
CA VAL A 167 -9.44 -5.21 -2.52
C VAL A 167 -9.35 -6.73 -2.63
N LEU A 168 -9.82 -7.34 -3.73
CA LEU A 168 -9.64 -8.77 -3.98
C LEU A 168 -8.16 -9.17 -4.04
N GLY A 169 -7.32 -8.35 -4.68
CA GLY A 169 -5.87 -8.58 -4.73
C GLY A 169 -5.23 -8.54 -3.35
N PHE A 170 -5.66 -7.59 -2.52
CA PHE A 170 -5.24 -7.49 -1.12
C PHE A 170 -5.69 -8.70 -0.28
N LEU A 171 -6.92 -9.20 -0.48
CA LEU A 171 -7.38 -10.44 0.16
C LEU A 171 -6.51 -11.64 -0.24
N GLY A 172 -6.07 -11.71 -1.50
CA GLY A 172 -5.12 -12.72 -1.95
C GLY A 172 -3.81 -12.72 -1.16
N LEU A 173 -3.26 -11.52 -0.89
CA LEU A 173 -2.09 -11.34 -0.03
C LEU A 173 -2.35 -11.83 1.41
N LEU A 174 -3.52 -11.52 1.98
CA LEU A 174 -3.87 -11.99 3.33
C LEU A 174 -3.95 -13.52 3.39
N PHE A 175 -4.59 -14.15 2.41
CA PHE A 175 -4.64 -15.61 2.32
C PHE A 175 -3.25 -16.23 2.14
N LEU A 176 -2.36 -15.58 1.40
CA LEU A 176 -0.97 -16.02 1.27
C LEU A 176 -0.29 -16.08 2.65
N LEU A 177 -0.42 -15.02 3.45
CA LEU A 177 0.16 -14.95 4.80
C LEU A 177 -0.42 -16.02 5.75
N ILE A 178 -1.73 -16.26 5.68
CA ILE A 178 -2.40 -17.31 6.48
C ILE A 178 -1.90 -18.70 6.06
N ASN A 179 -1.76 -18.95 4.76
CA ASN A 179 -1.23 -20.21 4.25
C ASN A 179 0.23 -20.42 4.66
N LEU A 180 1.06 -19.37 4.61
CA LEU A 180 2.44 -19.42 5.10
C LEU A 180 2.49 -19.70 6.61
N TYR A 181 1.65 -19.05 7.41
CA TYR A 181 1.53 -19.36 8.83
C TYR A 181 1.17 -20.82 9.07
N SER A 182 0.15 -21.34 8.37
CA SER A 182 -0.28 -22.72 8.55
C SER A 182 0.76 -23.75 8.11
N GLU A 183 1.64 -23.40 7.17
CA GLU A 183 2.69 -24.27 6.67
C GLU A 183 3.94 -24.24 7.57
N PHE A 184 4.38 -23.04 7.97
CA PHE A 184 5.64 -22.86 8.66
C PHE A 184 5.51 -22.69 10.18
N GLY A 185 4.34 -22.28 10.67
CA GLY A 185 4.02 -22.11 12.10
C GLY A 185 4.44 -20.76 12.70
N TYR A 186 4.88 -19.80 11.90
CA TYR A 186 5.40 -18.52 12.40
C TYR A 186 4.29 -17.52 12.74
N THR A 187 4.05 -17.32 14.03
CA THR A 187 3.02 -16.41 14.55
C THR A 187 3.17 -14.97 14.04
N LEU A 188 4.40 -14.52 13.72
CA LEU A 188 4.66 -13.20 13.15
C LEU A 188 3.87 -12.94 11.85
N LEU A 189 3.70 -13.97 11.01
CA LEU A 189 2.93 -13.89 9.77
C LEU A 189 1.43 -13.73 10.05
N LEU A 190 0.91 -14.43 11.06
CA LEU A 190 -0.47 -14.28 11.49
C LEU A 190 -0.74 -12.88 12.08
N VAL A 191 0.16 -12.40 12.96
CA VAL A 191 0.06 -11.06 13.55
C VAL A 191 0.11 -10.01 12.44
N SER A 192 0.99 -10.16 11.46
CA SER A 192 1.06 -9.23 10.32
C SER A 192 -0.24 -9.19 9.51
N CYS A 193 -0.90 -10.34 9.31
CA CYS A 193 -2.21 -10.42 8.66
C CYS A 193 -3.27 -9.65 9.45
N ILE A 194 -3.32 -9.82 10.77
CA ILE A 194 -4.24 -9.09 11.66
C ILE A 194 -3.97 -7.57 11.58
N LEU A 195 -2.71 -7.14 11.58
CA LEU A 195 -2.37 -5.72 11.45
C LEU A 195 -2.77 -5.13 10.09
N LEU A 196 -2.62 -5.90 9.01
CA LEU A 196 -3.07 -5.49 7.68
C LEU A 196 -4.59 -5.36 7.59
N ILE A 197 -5.34 -6.25 8.25
CA ILE A 197 -6.80 -6.14 8.37
C ILE A 197 -7.19 -4.93 9.22
N ALA A 198 -6.55 -4.73 10.37
CA ALA A 198 -6.79 -3.57 11.23
C ALA A 198 -6.51 -2.25 10.49
N ARG A 199 -5.44 -2.20 9.69
CA ARG A 199 -5.15 -1.08 8.79
C ARG A 199 -6.27 -0.85 7.79
N LEU A 200 -6.79 -1.90 7.14
CA LEU A 200 -7.88 -1.78 6.17
C LEU A 200 -9.16 -1.24 6.83
N ILE A 201 -9.52 -1.76 8.01
CA ILE A 201 -10.66 -1.26 8.79
C ILE A 201 -10.45 0.21 9.16
N LEU A 202 -9.27 0.56 9.67
CA LEU A 202 -8.97 1.96 9.99
C LEU A 202 -9.03 2.87 8.77
N LEU A 203 -8.57 2.42 7.60
CA LEU A 203 -8.67 3.18 6.35
C LEU A 203 -10.13 3.45 5.96
N LEU A 204 -11.04 2.49 6.20
CA LEU A 204 -12.46 2.59 5.86
C LEU A 204 -13.26 3.43 6.85
N PHE A 205 -13.01 3.28 8.15
CA PHE A 205 -13.83 3.89 9.21
C PHE A 205 -13.19 5.15 9.83
N SER A 206 -11.88 5.30 9.77
CA SER A 206 -11.15 6.37 10.45
C SER A 206 -10.32 7.22 9.48
N ARG A 207 -10.37 8.54 9.66
CA ARG A 207 -9.50 9.47 8.91
C ARG A 207 -8.08 9.58 9.50
N THR A 208 -7.70 8.70 10.42
CA THR A 208 -6.37 8.70 11.06
C THR A 208 -5.30 8.08 10.16
N LEU A 209 -4.76 8.91 9.25
CA LEU A 209 -3.67 8.57 8.33
C LEU A 209 -2.38 8.13 9.05
N LEU A 210 -2.06 8.72 10.20
CA LEU A 210 -0.83 8.42 10.96
C LEU A 210 -0.83 6.99 11.52
N ILE A 211 -1.89 6.60 12.22
CA ILE A 211 -2.00 5.28 12.84
C ILE A 211 -2.01 4.19 11.76
N GLY A 212 -2.76 4.41 10.67
CA GLY A 212 -2.77 3.47 9.54
C GLY A 212 -1.40 3.30 8.89
N SER A 213 -0.60 4.37 8.80
CA SER A 213 0.76 4.32 8.25
C SER A 213 1.72 3.56 9.18
N LEU A 214 1.63 3.78 10.49
CA LEU A 214 2.40 3.03 11.49
C LEU A 214 2.09 1.53 11.45
N LEU A 215 0.80 1.17 11.46
CA LEU A 215 0.38 -0.23 11.36
C LEU A 215 0.89 -0.89 10.08
N ASN A 216 0.89 -0.15 8.96
CA ASN A 216 1.45 -0.64 7.70
C ASN A 216 2.93 -0.99 7.83
N VAL A 217 3.73 -0.07 8.37
CA VAL A 217 5.18 -0.29 8.55
C VAL A 217 5.43 -1.50 9.46
N VAL A 218 4.74 -1.57 10.61
CA VAL A 218 4.89 -2.69 11.54
C VAL A 218 4.49 -4.01 10.88
N ALA A 219 3.38 -4.05 10.14
CA ALA A 219 2.96 -5.25 9.43
C ALA A 219 4.02 -5.74 8.44
N TRP A 220 4.61 -4.85 7.64
CA TRP A 220 5.65 -5.22 6.68
C TRP A 220 6.96 -5.65 7.35
N VAL A 221 7.33 -5.06 8.50
CA VAL A 221 8.45 -5.55 9.32
C VAL A 221 8.22 -7.00 9.74
N LEU A 222 7.03 -7.31 10.27
CA LEU A 222 6.71 -8.66 10.72
C LEU A 222 6.68 -9.67 9.57
N ILE A 223 6.18 -9.27 8.39
CA ILE A 223 6.24 -10.11 7.18
C ILE A 223 7.68 -10.39 6.79
N TYR A 224 8.53 -9.37 6.75
CA TYR A 224 9.94 -9.52 6.39
C TYR A 224 10.68 -10.49 7.34
N VAL A 225 10.52 -10.31 8.65
CA VAL A 225 11.13 -11.19 9.66
C VAL A 225 10.55 -12.60 9.60
N GLY A 226 9.23 -12.74 9.49
CA GLY A 226 8.57 -14.04 9.40
C GLY A 226 8.98 -14.84 8.15
N LEU A 227 9.23 -14.17 7.03
CA LEU A 227 9.74 -14.81 5.81
C LEU A 227 11.21 -15.24 5.93
N GLU A 228 12.04 -14.45 6.62
CA GLU A 228 13.43 -14.84 6.91
C GLU A 228 13.48 -16.11 7.76
N GLU A 229 12.70 -16.17 8.84
CA GLU A 229 12.63 -17.37 9.69
C GLU A 229 12.10 -18.58 8.92
N SER A 230 11.10 -18.38 8.06
CA SER A 230 10.56 -19.43 7.18
C SER A 230 11.62 -19.98 6.23
N THR A 231 12.51 -19.13 5.74
CA THR A 231 13.61 -19.53 4.85
C THR A 231 14.65 -20.36 5.59
N LYS A 232 15.07 -19.92 6.79
CA LYS A 232 16.04 -20.64 7.64
C LYS A 232 15.59 -22.03 8.07
N LYS A 233 14.28 -22.26 8.18
CA LYS A 233 13.72 -23.59 8.49
C LYS A 233 13.77 -24.56 7.31
N GLN A 234 13.80 -24.02 6.09
CA GLN A 234 13.91 -24.82 4.89
C GLN A 234 15.37 -25.17 4.58
N GLU A 235 16.33 -24.30 4.90
CA GLU A 235 17.78 -24.54 4.83
C GLU A 235 18.24 -25.72 5.69
#